data_AF-A0A497E1Q9-F1
#
_entry.id   AF-A0A497E1Q9-F1
#
_cell.length_a   1.000
_cell.length_b   1.000
_cell.length_c   1.000
_cell.angle_alpha   90.00
_cell.angle_beta   90.00
_cell.angle_gamma   90.00
#
_symmetry.space_group_name_H-M   'P 1'
#
loop_
_entity.id
_entity.type
_entity.pdbx_description
1 polymer ?
#
loop_
_entity_poly.entity_id
_entity_poly.type
_entity_poly.pdbx_seq_one_letter_code
_entity_poly.pdbx_strand_id
1 'polypeptide(L)'
;MQNSEFYAKCTLAGVAGVLLAAPLLSGSPRAGDVYLLDSIAVVVLGGTALSGGIGGVNRTLIGALIITVIRNGMNVVGLNIFAQQIVLGLILILAVALTMDRTKFPIIK
;
A
#
# COMPACT_ATOMS: atom_id res chain seq x y z
N MET A 1 13.25 -43.64 -12.92
CA MET A 1 11.95 -43.09 -12.44
C MET A 1 12.05 -41.66 -11.91
N GLN A 2 13.24 -41.11 -11.63
CA GLN A 2 13.40 -39.76 -11.05
C GLN A 2 13.30 -38.59 -12.05
N ASN A 3 13.59 -38.84 -13.34
CA ASN A 3 13.59 -37.78 -14.36
C ASN A 3 12.17 -37.33 -14.73
N SER A 4 11.17 -38.22 -14.79
CA SER A 4 9.79 -37.85 -15.15
C SER A 4 9.11 -36.93 -14.13
N GLU A 5 9.50 -36.99 -12.86
CA GLU A 5 8.95 -36.13 -11.81
C GLU A 5 9.41 -34.67 -11.96
N PHE A 6 10.60 -34.44 -12.52
CA PHE A 6 11.15 -33.09 -12.70
C PHE A 6 10.38 -32.31 -13.78
N TYR A 7 10.06 -32.97 -14.89
CA TYR A 7 9.31 -32.36 -16.00
C TYR A 7 7.86 -32.02 -15.60
N ALA A 8 7.24 -32.87 -14.77
CA ALA A 8 5.92 -32.60 -14.21
C ALA A 8 5.94 -31.37 -13.29
N LYS A 9 6.94 -31.24 -12.40
CA LYS A 9 7.07 -30.08 -11.50
C LYS A 9 7.29 -28.77 -12.25
N CYS A 10 8.05 -28.77 -13.33
CA CYS A 10 8.28 -27.56 -14.14
C CYS A 10 7.00 -27.09 -14.88
N THR A 11 6.23 -28.02 -15.44
CA THR A 11 4.97 -27.70 -16.12
C THR A 11 3.91 -27.22 -15.13
N LEU A 12 3.79 -27.89 -13.97
CA LEU A 12 2.91 -27.46 -12.88
C LEU A 12 3.31 -26.09 -12.33
N ALA A 13 4.61 -25.79 -12.18
CA ALA A 13 5.09 -24.48 -11.72
C ALA A 13 4.81 -23.37 -12.75
N GLY A 14 4.97 -23.64 -14.04
CA GLY A 14 4.61 -22.69 -15.11
C GLY A 14 3.12 -22.39 -15.13
N VAL A 15 2.28 -23.42 -15.00
CA VAL A 15 0.81 -23.26 -14.94
C VAL A 15 0.39 -22.53 -13.66
N ALA A 16 1.00 -22.83 -12.51
CA ALA A 16 0.76 -22.11 -11.26
C ALA A 16 1.18 -20.63 -11.35
N GLY A 17 2.26 -20.32 -12.06
CA GLY A 17 2.68 -18.94 -12.35
C GLY A 17 1.68 -18.18 -13.22
N VAL A 18 1.13 -18.82 -14.25
CA VAL A 18 0.07 -18.23 -15.10
C VAL A 18 -1.24 -18.06 -14.32
N LEU A 19 -1.59 -19.00 -13.43
CA LEU A 19 -2.76 -18.89 -12.56
C LEU A 19 -2.61 -17.78 -11.51
N LEU A 20 -1.40 -17.59 -10.96
CA LEU A 20 -1.08 -16.45 -10.09
C LEU A 20 -1.10 -15.12 -10.86
N ALA A 21 -0.82 -15.14 -12.16
CA ALA A 21 -0.93 -14.00 -13.06
C ALA A 21 -2.37 -13.74 -13.55
N ALA A 22 -3.31 -14.68 -13.36
CA ALA A 22 -4.70 -14.55 -13.79
C ALA A 22 -5.49 -13.34 -13.22
N PRO A 23 -5.16 -12.74 -12.05
CA PRO A 23 -5.77 -11.48 -11.63
C PRO A 23 -5.51 -10.32 -12.61
N LEU A 24 -4.51 -10.42 -13.52
CA LEU A 24 -4.16 -9.37 -14.49
C LEU A 24 -5.22 -9.13 -15.57
N LEU A 25 -6.22 -10.02 -15.72
CA LEU A 25 -7.26 -9.91 -16.76
C LEU A 25 -8.60 -9.35 -16.25
N SER A 26 -8.72 -9.05 -14.96
CA SER A 26 -9.76 -8.16 -14.44
C SER A 26 -9.13 -6.85 -13.99
N GLY A 27 -8.47 -6.17 -14.93
CA GLY A 27 -8.17 -4.75 -14.83
C GLY A 27 -9.48 -3.95 -14.84
N SER A 28 -10.36 -4.20 -13.88
CA SER A 28 -11.40 -3.27 -13.52
C SER A 28 -10.66 -1.99 -13.13
N PRO A 29 -10.79 -0.86 -13.85
CA PRO A 29 -10.09 0.37 -13.48
C PRO A 29 -10.43 0.81 -12.04
N ARG A 30 -11.57 0.36 -11.52
CA ARG A 30 -12.02 0.54 -10.13
C ARG A 30 -11.24 -0.29 -9.10
N ALA A 31 -10.49 -1.31 -9.50
CA ALA A 31 -9.61 -2.06 -8.61
C ALA A 31 -8.42 -1.19 -8.15
N GLY A 32 -8.05 -0.17 -8.94
CA GLY A 32 -7.03 0.81 -8.60
C GLY A 32 -7.46 1.83 -7.54
N ASP A 33 -8.77 2.15 -7.45
CA ASP A 33 -9.28 3.24 -6.61
C ASP A 33 -8.92 3.07 -5.12
N VAL A 34 -8.90 1.83 -4.64
CA VAL A 34 -8.57 1.51 -3.24
C VAL A 34 -7.09 1.74 -2.94
N TYR A 35 -6.22 1.57 -3.94
CA TYR A 35 -4.77 1.79 -3.80
C TYR A 35 -4.39 3.27 -3.87
N LEU A 36 -5.23 4.13 -4.46
CA LEU A 36 -4.96 5.57 -4.55
C LEU A 36 -4.93 6.21 -3.15
N LEU A 37 -5.98 5.96 -2.35
CA LEU A 37 -6.08 6.48 -0.99
C LEU A 37 -4.96 5.93 -0.09
N ASP A 38 -4.66 4.64 -0.23
CA ASP A 38 -3.61 3.96 0.53
C ASP A 38 -2.21 4.52 0.18
N SER A 39 -1.94 4.75 -1.11
CA SER A 39 -0.68 5.32 -1.57
C SER A 39 -0.42 6.71 -1.02
N ILE A 40 -1.44 7.58 -1.03
CA ILE A 40 -1.31 8.94 -0.48
C ILE A 40 -1.20 8.89 1.05
N ALA A 41 -1.95 8.02 1.73
CA ALA A 41 -1.84 7.82 3.17
C ALA A 41 -0.43 7.39 3.59
N VAL A 42 0.18 6.44 2.89
CA VAL A 42 1.56 5.99 3.13
C VAL A 42 2.58 7.14 3.03
N VAL A 43 2.47 7.97 1.99
CA VAL A 43 3.37 9.11 1.74
C VAL A 43 3.20 10.20 2.80
N VAL A 44 1.97 10.49 3.20
CA VAL A 44 1.67 11.51 4.23
C VAL A 44 2.07 11.02 5.62
N LEU A 45 1.75 9.77 5.97
CA LEU A 45 2.13 9.18 7.26
C LEU A 45 3.64 9.07 7.41
N GLY A 46 4.35 8.78 6.32
CA GLY A 46 5.82 8.80 6.26
C GLY A 46 6.43 10.21 6.39
N GLY A 47 5.63 11.27 6.37
CA GLY A 47 6.11 12.65 6.47
C GLY A 47 6.92 13.10 5.26
N THR A 48 6.70 12.48 4.09
CA THR A 48 7.27 12.97 2.84
C THR A 48 6.49 14.18 2.35
N ALA A 49 7.21 15.24 1.97
CA ALA A 49 6.62 16.52 1.62
C ALA A 49 5.80 16.41 0.32
N LEU A 50 4.47 16.57 0.43
CA LEU A 50 3.57 16.63 -0.73
C LEU A 50 3.64 17.98 -1.47
N SER A 51 4.09 19.03 -0.79
CA SER A 51 4.14 20.42 -1.28
C SER A 51 5.41 20.79 -2.07
N GLY A 52 6.32 19.84 -2.33
CA GLY A 52 7.59 20.10 -3.02
C GLY A 52 8.71 20.52 -2.05
N GLY A 53 9.59 19.56 -1.74
CA GLY A 53 10.73 19.70 -0.82
C GLY A 53 11.33 18.32 -0.55
N ILE A 54 12.56 18.26 -0.02
CA ILE A 54 13.37 17.03 0.15
C ILE A 54 12.65 15.98 1.01
N GLY A 55 11.81 15.16 0.37
CA GLY A 55 11.24 13.93 0.89
C GLY A 55 11.97 12.74 0.27
N GLY A 56 12.45 11.82 1.10
CA GLY A 56 13.21 10.65 0.64
C GLY A 56 12.39 9.36 0.72
N VAL A 57 12.68 8.42 -0.18
CA VAL A 57 12.10 7.06 -0.20
C VAL A 57 12.20 6.39 1.18
N ASN A 58 13.30 6.61 1.91
CA ASN A 58 13.53 6.04 3.24
C ASN A 58 12.45 6.43 4.26
N ARG A 59 11.87 7.63 4.16
CA ARG A 59 10.81 8.08 5.07
C ARG A 59 9.46 7.48 4.71
N THR A 60 9.16 7.40 3.42
CA THR A 60 7.96 6.72 2.90
C THR A 60 7.97 5.24 3.23
N LEU A 61 9.14 4.58 3.22
CA LEU A 61 9.26 3.17 3.57
C LEU A 61 8.80 2.89 5.01
N ILE A 62 9.11 3.79 5.94
CA ILE A 62 8.66 3.69 7.34
C ILE A 62 7.13 3.88 7.40
N GLY A 63 6.59 4.85 6.67
CA GLY A 63 5.13 5.04 6.55
C GLY A 63 4.42 3.83 5.94
N ALA A 64 5.02 3.21 4.92
CA ALA A 64 4.51 2.03 4.25
C ALA A 64 4.45 0.82 5.20
N LEU A 65 5.47 0.67 6.05
CA LEU A 65 5.49 -0.37 7.08
C LEU A 65 4.31 -0.20 8.06
N ILE A 66 4.07 1.03 8.53
CA ILE A 66 3.00 1.32 9.50
C ILE A 66 1.63 1.03 8.89
N ILE A 67 1.34 1.55 7.70
CA ILE A 67 0.06 1.31 7.01
C ILE A 67 -0.13 -0.18 6.70
N THR A 68 0.93 -0.89 6.30
CA THR A 68 0.88 -2.34 6.06
C THR A 68 0.50 -3.10 7.32
N VAL A 69 1.06 -2.75 8.48
CA VAL A 69 0.70 -3.36 9.77
C VAL A 69 -0.76 -3.07 10.12
N ILE A 70 -1.22 -1.82 9.96
CA ILE A 70 -2.62 -1.43 10.23
C ILE A 70 -3.57 -2.22 9.32
N ARG A 71 -3.25 -2.34 8.03
CA ARG A 71 -4.05 -3.09 7.05
C ARG A 71 -4.14 -4.58 7.39
N ASN A 72 -3.02 -5.18 7.80
CA ASN A 72 -3.02 -6.56 8.28
C ASN A 72 -3.82 -6.70 9.58
N GLY A 73 -3.72 -5.74 10.50
CA GLY A 73 -4.52 -5.72 11.74
C GLY A 73 -6.02 -5.63 11.46
N MET A 74 -6.44 -4.73 10.57
CA MET A 74 -7.85 -4.62 10.15
C MET A 74 -8.36 -5.88 9.45
N ASN A 75 -7.51 -6.55 8.69
CA ASN A 75 -7.84 -7.81 8.02
C ASN A 75 -8.07 -8.95 9.03
N VAL A 76 -7.26 -9.03 10.09
CA VAL A 76 -7.40 -10.04 11.17
C VAL A 76 -8.68 -9.80 11.99
N VAL A 77 -9.05 -8.54 12.22
CA VAL A 77 -10.32 -8.17 12.89
C VAL A 77 -11.54 -8.48 12.00
N GLY A 78 -11.34 -8.84 10.74
CA GLY A 78 -12.43 -9.17 9.80
C GLY A 78 -13.20 -7.94 9.34
N LEU A 79 -12.58 -6.75 9.32
CA LEU A 79 -13.23 -5.53 8.86
C LEU A 79 -13.51 -5.60 7.36
N ASN A 80 -14.74 -5.23 6.98
CA ASN A 80 -15.13 -5.13 5.58
C ASN A 80 -14.32 -4.02 4.86
N ILE A 81 -14.07 -4.21 3.56
CA ILE A 81 -13.30 -3.30 2.69
C ILE A 81 -13.83 -1.86 2.76
N PHE A 82 -15.15 -1.67 2.83
CA PHE A 82 -15.75 -0.33 2.95
C PHE A 82 -15.38 0.35 4.28
N ALA A 83 -15.34 -0.41 5.38
CA ALA A 83 -14.92 0.10 6.68
C ALA A 83 -13.41 0.40 6.71
N GLN A 84 -12.58 -0.45 6.08
CA GLN A 84 -11.15 -0.20 5.95
C GLN A 84 -10.86 1.11 5.21
N GLN A 85 -11.60 1.40 4.13
CA GLN A 85 -11.44 2.64 3.37
C GLN A 85 -11.83 3.89 4.18
N ILE A 86 -12.91 3.82 4.97
CA ILE A 86 -13.31 4.91 5.87
C ILE A 86 -12.24 5.15 6.96
N VAL A 87 -11.73 4.06 7.56
CA VAL A 87 -10.69 4.14 8.60
C VAL A 87 -9.40 4.73 8.04
N LEU A 88 -8.95 4.31 6.85
CA LEU A 88 -7.77 4.87 6.19
C LEU A 88 -7.95 6.36 5.87
N GLY A 89 -9.13 6.77 5.41
CA GLY A 89 -9.45 8.19 5.19
C GLY A 89 -9.41 9.00 6.49
N LEU A 90 -9.93 8.46 7.59
CA LEU A 90 -9.90 9.11 8.90
C LEU A 90 -8.47 9.24 9.44
N ILE A 91 -7.66 8.18 9.32
CA ILE A 91 -6.23 8.20 9.65
C ILE A 91 -5.49 9.25 8.82
N LEU A 92 -5.78 9.34 7.52
CA LEU A 92 -5.18 10.34 6.63
C LEU A 92 -5.55 11.77 7.05
N ILE A 93 -6.80 12.05 7.38
CA ILE A 93 -7.22 13.38 7.86
C ILE A 93 -6.49 13.74 9.15
N LEU A 94 -6.36 12.81 10.10
CA LEU A 94 -5.61 13.03 11.33
C LEU A 94 -4.12 13.26 11.07
N ALA A 95 -3.51 12.45 10.20
CA ALA A 95 -2.12 12.59 9.81
C ALA A 95 -1.85 13.94 9.15
N VAL A 96 -2.75 14.38 8.24
CA VAL A 96 -2.70 15.69 7.60
C VAL A 96 -2.91 16.81 8.62
N ALA A 97 -3.87 16.71 9.53
CA ALA A 97 -4.10 17.73 10.54
C ALA A 97 -2.85 17.94 11.42
N LEU A 98 -2.20 16.85 11.84
CA LEU A 98 -0.97 16.89 12.62
C LEU A 98 0.24 17.38 11.81
N THR A 99 0.36 17.00 10.52
CA THR A 99 1.47 17.45 9.68
C THR A 99 1.29 18.88 9.14
N MET A 100 0.05 19.35 9.02
CA MET A 100 -0.30 20.68 8.52
C MET A 100 -0.42 21.69 9.65
N ASP A 101 -0.43 21.22 10.90
CA ASP A 101 -0.26 22.06 12.06
C ASP A 101 1.05 22.85 11.91
N ARG A 102 0.89 24.17 11.98
CA ARG A 102 1.70 25.20 11.31
C ARG A 102 3.06 25.46 11.99
N THR A 103 3.77 24.43 12.45
CA THR A 103 5.00 24.60 13.26
C THR A 103 6.32 24.41 12.51
N LYS A 104 6.33 24.11 11.20
CA LYS A 104 7.57 24.14 10.39
C LYS A 104 7.41 24.82 9.03
N PHE A 105 7.11 26.12 9.07
CA PHE A 105 7.74 27.05 8.12
C PHE A 105 9.09 27.49 8.72
N PRO A 106 10.22 26.78 8.50
CA PRO A 106 11.52 27.41 8.63
C PRO A 106 11.63 28.45 7.51
N ILE A 107 11.23 29.66 7.85
CA ILE A 107 11.88 30.94 7.54
C ILE A 107 12.96 30.83 6.46
N ILE A 108 12.74 31.46 5.32
CA ILE A 108 13.83 32.05 4.52
C ILE A 108 13.40 33.48 4.22
N LYS A 109 13.95 34.41 4.99
CA LYS A 109 14.12 35.82 4.59
C LYS A 109 15.40 35.91 3.77
#